data_AF-A0A7L4PK54-F1
#
_entry.id   AF-A0A7L4PK54-F1
#
_cell.length_a   1.000
_cell.length_b   1.000
_cell.length_c   1.000
_cell.angle_alpha   90.00
_cell.angle_beta   90.00
_cell.angle_gamma   90.00
#
_symmetry.space_group_name_H-M   'P 1'
#
loop_
_entity.id
_entity.type
_entity.pdbx_description
1 polymer ?
#
loop_
_entity_poly.entity_id
_entity_poly.type
_entity_poly.pdbx_seq_one_letter_code
_entity_poly.pdbx_strand_id
1 'polypeptide(L)'
;MAAHNGGGPGIAPCAACSLEETASGGRGMECPASVPLQGPGPLDGGDHGIGSTGKRVAVVGSGPGGLTCAADLARLGHEVVLFEALHLPGGVLAYGIPEFRLPREILRREVDYIRSLGVEVRLDSVVSRLYQVKELQEEFDAVFLAIGAGGPIFLDIPGKDLNGVYSANEYLTRINLMEAHQFPRKDTPVIQG
;
A
#
# COMPACT_ATOMS: atom_id res chain seq x y z
N MET A 1 -26.67 -7.43 32.78
CA MET A 1 -25.20 -7.39 32.88
C MET A 1 -24.71 -6.50 31.76
N ALA A 2 -24.41 -5.24 32.08
CA ALA A 2 -23.97 -4.25 31.11
C ALA A 2 -22.50 -4.52 30.75
N ALA A 3 -22.22 -4.66 29.46
CA ALA A 3 -20.86 -4.62 28.95
C ALA A 3 -20.43 -3.15 28.88
N HIS A 4 -19.53 -2.76 29.79
CA HIS A 4 -18.80 -1.51 29.69
C HIS A 4 -17.93 -1.55 28.43
N ASN A 5 -18.37 -0.89 27.36
CA ASN A 5 -17.51 -0.55 26.23
C ASN A 5 -16.58 0.58 26.68
N GLY A 6 -15.34 0.23 27.03
CA GLY A 6 -14.26 1.18 27.21
C GLY A 6 -13.95 1.85 25.87
N GLY A 7 -14.51 3.04 25.67
CA GLY A 7 -14.17 3.92 24.56
C GLY A 7 -12.75 4.44 24.74
N GLY A 8 -11.77 3.77 24.12
CA GLY A 8 -10.48 4.38 23.83
C GLY A 8 -10.65 5.51 22.80
N PRO A 9 -9.75 6.51 22.77
CA PRO A 9 -9.83 7.59 21.81
C PRO A 9 -9.67 6.99 20.40
N GLY A 10 -10.77 6.93 19.67
CA GLY A 10 -10.75 6.54 18.27
C GLY A 10 -9.84 7.49 17.51
N ILE A 11 -8.92 6.93 16.73
CA ILE A 11 -8.11 7.69 15.78
C ILE A 11 -9.09 8.20 14.73
N ALA A 12 -9.61 9.40 14.95
CA ALA A 12 -10.44 10.05 13.98
C ALA A 12 -9.53 10.61 12.88
N PRO A 13 -9.86 10.43 11.59
CA PRO A 13 -9.23 11.21 10.53
C PRO A 13 -9.40 12.70 10.84
N CYS A 14 -8.59 13.56 10.21
CA CYS A 14 -8.46 15.01 10.46
C CYS A 14 -9.81 15.79 10.56
N ALA A 15 -10.92 15.17 10.16
CA ALA A 15 -12.30 15.59 10.33
C ALA A 15 -12.83 15.67 11.78
N ALA A 16 -12.12 15.18 12.80
CA ALA A 16 -12.53 15.35 14.21
C ALA A 16 -12.25 16.74 14.79
N CYS A 17 -11.91 17.72 13.95
CA CYS A 17 -11.84 19.10 14.37
C CYS A 17 -13.24 19.55 14.82
N SER A 18 -13.42 19.76 16.12
CA SER A 18 -14.68 20.21 16.73
C SER A 18 -15.11 21.55 16.14
N LEU A 19 -16.00 21.50 15.15
CA LEU A 19 -16.58 22.65 14.47
C LEU A 19 -17.64 23.32 15.36
N GLU A 20 -17.23 24.20 16.27
CA GLU A 20 -18.13 25.25 16.78
C GLU A 20 -17.67 26.68 16.42
N GLU A 21 -16.51 26.89 15.77
CA GLU A 21 -15.97 28.26 15.60
C GLU A 21 -15.56 28.73 14.19
N THR A 22 -15.90 28.06 13.08
CA THR A 22 -15.46 28.55 11.74
C THR A 22 -16.53 28.47 10.64
N ALA A 23 -17.72 29.01 10.91
CA ALA A 23 -18.76 29.23 9.90
C ALA A 23 -18.83 30.67 9.36
N SER A 24 -17.82 31.52 9.57
CA SER A 24 -17.85 32.94 9.16
C SER A 24 -16.54 33.42 8.51
N GLY A 25 -16.22 32.92 7.32
CA GLY A 25 -15.21 33.58 6.47
C GLY A 25 -14.71 32.73 5.33
N GLY A 26 -15.12 33.04 4.10
CA GLY A 26 -14.72 32.35 2.88
C GLY A 26 -13.23 32.49 2.51
N ARG A 27 -12.36 31.82 3.26
CA ARG A 27 -11.00 31.45 2.86
C ARG A 27 -10.87 29.93 3.07
N GLY A 28 -10.23 29.25 2.12
CA GLY A 28 -10.11 27.78 2.10
C GLY A 28 -9.64 27.22 3.45
N MET A 29 -10.26 26.12 3.85
CA MET A 29 -9.93 25.37 5.06
C MET A 29 -8.47 24.88 4.99
N GLU A 30 -7.57 25.57 5.66
CA GLU A 30 -6.36 24.93 6.18
C GLU A 30 -6.69 24.48 7.60
N CYS A 31 -6.71 23.16 7.80
CA CYS A 31 -6.85 22.57 9.12
C CYS A 31 -5.59 22.92 9.94
N PRO A 32 -5.69 23.29 11.22
CA PRO A 32 -4.48 23.45 12.04
C PRO A 32 -3.68 22.15 12.19
N ALA A 33 -4.28 20.99 11.86
CA ALA A 33 -3.62 19.70 11.71
C ALA A 33 -3.34 19.30 10.25
N SER A 34 -3.78 20.09 9.25
CA SER A 34 -3.18 20.01 7.92
C SER A 34 -1.81 20.65 8.02
N VAL A 35 -0.84 19.82 8.38
CA VAL A 35 0.53 20.01 7.91
C VAL A 35 0.37 20.41 6.44
N PRO A 36 0.92 21.55 6.00
CA PRO A 36 0.94 21.88 4.58
C PRO A 36 1.33 20.62 3.82
N LEU A 37 0.75 20.36 2.66
CA LEU A 37 1.38 19.46 1.69
C LEU A 37 2.65 20.16 1.19
N GLN A 38 3.60 20.40 2.10
CA GLN A 38 5.00 20.34 1.83
C GLN A 38 5.19 18.92 1.31
N GLY A 39 5.09 18.76 -0.02
CA GLY A 39 5.68 17.61 -0.69
C GLY A 39 7.04 17.42 -0.06
N PRO A 40 7.42 16.18 0.28
CA PRO A 40 8.40 15.90 1.30
C PRO A 40 9.54 16.90 1.19
N GLY A 41 9.63 17.80 2.18
CA GLY A 41 10.81 18.67 2.29
C GLY A 41 12.03 17.77 2.13
N PRO A 42 13.15 18.26 1.54
CA PRO A 42 14.27 17.42 1.12
C PRO A 42 14.51 16.36 2.18
N LEU A 43 14.05 15.12 1.93
CA LEU A 43 13.90 14.11 2.97
C LEU A 43 15.26 14.02 3.60
N ASP A 44 15.38 14.52 4.82
CA ASP A 44 16.69 14.79 5.41
C ASP A 44 17.47 13.50 5.25
N GLY A 45 18.43 13.50 4.33
CA GLY A 45 19.39 12.43 4.13
C GLY A 45 20.34 12.42 5.31
N GLY A 46 19.79 12.58 6.52
CA GLY A 46 20.43 12.30 7.76
C GLY A 46 20.83 10.84 7.67
N ASP A 47 22.09 10.65 7.35
CA ASP A 47 23.01 9.83 8.12
C ASP A 47 22.64 9.91 9.62
N HIS A 48 21.53 9.29 9.99
CA HIS A 48 21.30 8.86 11.35
C HIS A 48 22.22 7.66 11.42
N GLY A 49 23.45 7.88 11.89
CA GLY A 49 24.49 6.87 12.09
C GLY A 49 24.04 5.77 13.04
N ILE A 50 23.06 4.99 12.60
CA ILE A 50 22.51 3.82 13.24
C ILE A 50 23.26 2.68 12.56
N GLY A 51 24.27 2.17 13.26
CA GLY A 51 25.02 1.02 12.79
C GLY A 51 24.09 -0.15 12.52
N SER A 52 24.48 -1.02 11.60
CA SER A 52 23.73 -2.24 11.30
C SER A 52 23.46 -3.02 12.59
N THR A 53 22.20 -3.39 12.79
CA THR A 53 21.75 -4.22 13.92
C THR A 53 22.14 -5.69 13.74
N GLY A 54 22.55 -6.09 12.53
CA GLY A 54 22.80 -7.48 12.14
C GLY A 54 21.54 -8.35 12.08
N LYS A 55 20.35 -7.75 12.18
CA LYS A 55 19.05 -8.45 12.13
C LYS A 55 18.43 -8.36 10.75
N ARG A 56 17.87 -9.49 10.29
CA ARG A 56 17.22 -9.62 8.98
C ARG A 56 15.70 -9.74 9.15
N VAL A 57 14.93 -8.96 8.40
CA VAL A 57 13.47 -8.95 8.47
C VAL A 57 12.85 -9.16 7.10
N ALA A 58 11.92 -10.11 6.99
CA ALA A 58 11.12 -10.31 5.80
C ALA A 58 9.80 -9.52 5.91
N VAL A 59 9.50 -8.69 4.91
CA VAL A 59 8.21 -8.01 4.79
C VAL A 59 7.44 -8.61 3.62
N VAL A 60 6.23 -9.10 3.85
CA VAL A 60 5.42 -9.78 2.83
C VAL A 60 4.27 -8.87 2.40
N GLY A 61 4.34 -8.36 1.17
CA GLY A 61 3.38 -7.46 0.54
C GLY A 61 3.91 -6.03 0.44
N SER A 62 3.89 -5.45 -0.75
CA SER A 62 4.37 -4.08 -1.03
C SER A 62 3.26 -3.02 -1.05
N GLY A 63 2.16 -3.27 -0.34
CA GLY A 63 1.15 -2.25 -0.09
C GLY A 63 1.69 -1.12 0.80
N PRO A 64 0.89 -0.08 1.09
CA PRO A 64 1.32 1.04 1.93
C PRO A 64 1.89 0.58 3.28
N GLY A 65 1.24 -0.39 3.94
CA GLY A 65 1.73 -0.91 5.23
C GLY A 65 3.08 -1.63 5.13
N GLY A 66 3.35 -2.33 4.03
CA GLY A 66 4.63 -3.03 3.83
C GLY A 66 5.75 -2.07 3.44
N LEU A 67 5.47 -1.11 2.57
CA LEU A 67 6.41 -0.06 2.16
C LEU A 67 6.84 0.80 3.35
N THR A 68 5.90 1.26 4.17
CA THR A 68 6.22 2.05 5.37
C THR A 68 7.01 1.23 6.39
N CYS A 69 6.60 -0.02 6.66
CA CYS A 69 7.32 -0.89 7.58
C CYS A 69 8.76 -1.15 7.11
N ALA A 70 8.97 -1.40 5.81
CA ALA A 70 10.29 -1.62 5.25
C ALA A 70 11.18 -0.38 5.37
N ALA A 71 10.64 0.81 5.10
CA ALA A 71 11.37 2.08 5.24
C ALA A 71 11.83 2.31 6.68
N ASP A 72 10.93 2.13 7.65
CA ASP A 72 11.24 2.37 9.06
C ASP A 72 12.25 1.34 9.60
N LEU A 73 12.09 0.06 9.25
CA LEU A 73 13.05 -0.98 9.64
C LEU A 73 14.45 -0.74 9.05
N ALA A 74 14.53 -0.30 7.78
CA ALA A 74 15.79 0.02 7.15
C ALA A 74 16.47 1.23 7.83
N ARG A 75 15.70 2.27 8.17
CA ARG A 75 16.20 3.43 8.94
C ARG A 75 16.69 3.04 10.34
N LEU A 76 16.12 2.01 10.94
CA LEU A 76 16.57 1.44 12.22
C LEU A 76 17.81 0.53 12.09
N GLY A 77 18.37 0.37 10.89
CA GLY A 77 19.58 -0.41 10.65
C GLY A 77 19.35 -1.91 10.53
N HIS A 78 18.12 -2.35 10.23
CA HIS A 78 17.82 -3.75 9.90
C HIS A 78 18.03 -4.01 8.41
N GLU A 79 18.45 -5.22 8.08
CA GLU A 79 18.45 -5.70 6.69
C GLU A 79 17.03 -6.17 6.34
N VAL A 80 16.41 -5.54 5.35
CA VAL A 80 15.01 -5.79 5.01
C VAL A 80 14.88 -6.34 3.60
N VAL A 81 14.14 -7.45 3.48
CA VAL A 81 13.72 -8.02 2.20
C VAL A 81 12.21 -7.91 2.08
N LEU A 82 11.74 -7.16 1.09
CA LEU A 82 10.34 -6.95 0.76
C LEU A 82 9.93 -7.90 -0.37
N PHE A 83 8.98 -8.80 -0.09
CA PHE A 83 8.43 -9.74 -1.05
C PHE A 83 7.09 -9.24 -1.58
N GLU A 84 6.93 -9.17 -2.89
CA GLU A 84 5.68 -8.80 -3.57
C GLU A 84 5.26 -9.90 -4.53
N ALA A 85 3.98 -10.25 -4.54
CA ALA A 85 3.42 -11.30 -5.38
C ALA A 85 3.29 -10.88 -6.86
N LEU A 86 3.10 -9.58 -7.12
CA LEU A 86 2.95 -9.02 -8.46
C LEU A 86 4.29 -8.52 -9.04
N HIS A 87 4.28 -8.27 -10.35
CA HIS A 87 5.43 -7.74 -11.10
C HIS A 87 5.66 -6.22 -10.88
N LEU A 88 4.77 -5.54 -10.16
CA LEU A 88 4.94 -4.15 -9.75
C LEU A 88 4.69 -3.98 -8.24
N PRO A 89 5.53 -3.19 -7.55
CA PRO A 89 5.31 -2.85 -6.15
C PRO A 89 4.21 -1.81 -5.98
N GLY A 90 3.63 -1.73 -4.78
CA GLY A 90 2.64 -0.72 -4.37
C GLY A 90 1.27 -1.26 -3.97
N GLY A 91 1.00 -2.55 -4.22
CA GLY A 91 -0.29 -3.16 -3.93
C GLY A 91 -1.47 -2.37 -4.51
N VAL A 92 -2.49 -2.07 -3.69
CA VAL A 92 -3.69 -1.32 -4.12
C VAL A 92 -3.36 0.02 -4.77
N LEU A 93 -2.24 0.66 -4.39
CA LEU A 93 -1.80 1.92 -4.99
C LEU A 93 -1.45 1.73 -6.49
N ALA A 94 -0.93 0.55 -6.85
CA ALA A 94 -0.59 0.19 -8.22
C ALA A 94 -1.81 -0.36 -8.99
N TYR A 95 -2.47 -1.41 -8.48
CA TYR A 95 -3.51 -2.10 -9.25
C TYR A 95 -4.93 -1.55 -9.03
N GLY A 96 -5.20 -0.88 -7.91
CA GLY A 96 -6.55 -0.46 -7.53
C GLY A 96 -6.85 0.99 -7.87
N ILE A 97 -5.99 1.91 -7.44
CA ILE A 97 -6.21 3.36 -7.62
C ILE A 97 -5.83 3.78 -9.05
N PRO A 98 -6.74 4.42 -9.79
CA PRO A 98 -6.45 4.93 -11.13
C PRO A 98 -5.42 6.06 -11.14
N GLU A 99 -4.69 6.18 -12.24
CA GLU A 99 -3.59 7.15 -12.39
C GLU A 99 -4.04 8.61 -12.26
N PHE A 100 -5.25 8.95 -12.71
CA PHE A 100 -5.78 10.32 -12.57
C PHE A 100 -6.00 10.74 -11.11
N ARG A 101 -6.15 9.78 -10.19
CA ARG A 101 -6.26 10.04 -8.75
C ARG A 101 -4.91 9.93 -8.05
N LEU A 102 -4.08 8.98 -8.48
CA LEU A 102 -2.74 8.75 -7.93
C LEU A 102 -1.73 8.55 -9.08
N PRO A 103 -0.98 9.60 -9.46
CA PRO A 103 0.02 9.50 -10.51
C PRO A 103 1.07 8.43 -10.21
N ARG A 104 1.40 7.60 -11.20
CA ARG A 104 2.36 6.47 -11.05
C ARG A 104 3.76 6.93 -10.66
N GLU A 105 4.11 8.16 -11.01
CA GLU A 105 5.39 8.76 -10.64
C GLU A 105 5.57 8.89 -9.13
N ILE A 106 4.50 9.22 -8.39
CA ILE A 106 4.56 9.37 -6.92
C ILE A 106 4.89 8.02 -6.28
N LEU A 107 4.20 6.96 -6.71
CA LEU A 107 4.47 5.61 -6.23
C LEU A 107 5.89 5.15 -6.57
N ARG A 108 6.37 5.46 -7.78
CA ARG A 108 7.74 5.12 -8.20
C ARG A 108 8.78 5.82 -7.32
N ARG A 109 8.60 7.12 -7.05
CA ARG A 109 9.48 7.89 -6.16
C ARG A 109 9.55 7.28 -4.75
N GLU A 110 8.41 6.85 -4.21
CA GLU A 110 8.36 6.20 -2.88
C GLU A 110 9.11 4.86 -2.87
N VAL A 111 8.91 4.04 -3.90
CA VAL A 111 9.60 2.75 -4.03
C VAL A 111 11.11 2.95 -4.23
N ASP A 112 11.51 3.93 -5.04
CA ASP A 112 12.92 4.26 -5.27
C ASP A 112 13.57 4.81 -3.99
N TYR A 113 12.84 5.59 -3.19
CA TYR A 113 13.29 6.02 -1.87
C TYR A 113 13.55 4.82 -0.96
N ILE A 114 12.61 3.89 -0.87
CA ILE A 114 12.78 2.67 -0.05
C ILE A 114 13.97 1.83 -0.52
N ARG A 115 14.16 1.69 -1.83
CA ARG A 115 15.34 1.02 -2.40
C ARG A 115 16.64 1.73 -2.05
N SER A 116 16.63 3.07 -2.02
CA SER A 116 17.81 3.87 -1.65
C SER A 116 18.22 3.68 -0.18
N LEU A 117 17.31 3.24 0.67
CA LEU A 117 17.60 2.85 2.06
C LEU A 117 18.26 1.45 2.18
N GLY A 118 18.47 0.76 1.06
CA GLY A 118 19.06 -0.58 1.03
C GLY A 118 18.07 -1.73 1.18
N VAL A 119 16.76 -1.47 1.08
CA VAL A 119 15.74 -2.52 1.08
C VAL A 119 15.79 -3.32 -0.22
N GLU A 120 15.91 -4.64 -0.11
CA GLU A 120 15.82 -5.54 -1.26
C GLU A 120 14.34 -5.77 -1.62
N VAL A 121 13.93 -5.43 -2.84
CA VAL A 121 12.54 -5.63 -3.30
C VAL A 121 12.49 -6.79 -4.28
N ARG A 122 11.93 -7.92 -3.84
CA ARG A 122 11.70 -9.14 -4.64
C ARG A 122 10.27 -9.16 -5.16
N LEU A 123 10.12 -8.90 -6.45
CA LEU A 123 8.86 -8.97 -7.18
C LEU A 123 8.56 -10.43 -7.58
N ASP A 124 7.35 -10.69 -8.08
CA ASP A 124 6.90 -12.01 -8.56
C ASP A 124 7.08 -13.15 -7.53
N SER A 125 7.07 -12.79 -6.25
CA SER A 125 7.39 -13.63 -5.11
C SER A 125 6.14 -13.96 -4.31
N VAL A 126 5.36 -14.94 -4.78
CA VAL A 126 4.15 -15.39 -4.11
C VAL A 126 4.49 -16.23 -2.87
N VAL A 127 4.57 -15.56 -1.72
CA VAL A 127 4.67 -16.20 -0.40
C VAL A 127 3.40 -17.02 -0.16
N SER A 128 3.55 -18.27 0.29
CA SER A 128 2.61 -19.41 0.31
C SER A 128 2.73 -20.40 -0.86
N ARG A 129 3.30 -20.02 -2.00
CA ARG A 129 3.52 -20.92 -3.14
C ARG A 129 5.00 -21.14 -3.44
N LEU A 130 5.80 -20.06 -3.48
CA LEU A 130 7.24 -20.13 -3.71
C LEU A 130 8.02 -20.31 -2.41
N TYR A 131 7.54 -19.68 -1.34
CA TYR A 131 8.12 -19.73 -0.01
C TYR A 131 7.04 -20.05 1.01
N GLN A 132 7.31 -20.98 1.92
CA GLN A 132 6.46 -21.18 3.09
C GLN A 132 6.81 -20.15 4.16
N VAL A 133 5.82 -19.70 4.92
CA VAL A 133 6.04 -18.76 6.04
C VAL A 133 7.03 -19.34 7.06
N LYS A 134 7.05 -20.67 7.23
CA LYS A 134 8.02 -21.36 8.10
C LYS A 134 9.45 -21.21 7.61
N GLU A 135 9.69 -21.36 6.31
CA GLU A 135 11.02 -21.17 5.70
C GLU A 135 11.51 -19.73 5.93
N LEU A 136 10.61 -18.75 5.81
CA LEU A 136 10.94 -17.36 6.11
C LEU A 136 11.27 -17.14 7.59
N GLN A 137 10.62 -17.85 8.51
CA GLN A 137 10.95 -17.78 9.95
C GLN A 137 12.28 -18.43 10.30
N GLU A 138 12.77 -19.36 9.46
CA GLU A 138 14.09 -19.97 9.62
C GLU A 138 15.21 -19.08 9.05
N GLU A 139 14.93 -18.32 7.99
CA GLU A 139 15.92 -17.47 7.31
C GLU A 139 16.02 -16.04 7.87
N PHE A 140 14.94 -15.53 8.47
CA PHE A 140 14.82 -14.16 8.98
C PHE A 140 14.54 -14.14 10.47
N ASP A 141 15.06 -13.13 11.18
CA ASP A 141 14.80 -12.93 12.61
C ASP A 141 13.33 -12.57 12.89
N ALA A 142 12.66 -11.93 11.92
CA ALA A 142 11.25 -11.58 12.02
C ALA A 142 10.58 -11.57 10.63
N VAL A 143 9.26 -11.78 10.63
CA VAL A 143 8.42 -11.72 9.43
C VAL A 143 7.22 -10.81 9.69
N PHE A 144 7.05 -9.79 8.85
CA PHE A 144 5.90 -8.89 8.87
C PHE A 144 4.96 -9.20 7.70
N LEU A 145 3.68 -9.48 8.00
CA LEU A 145 2.68 -9.83 6.99
C LEU A 145 1.80 -8.62 6.66
N ALA A 146 2.03 -8.03 5.49
CA ALA A 146 1.34 -6.87 4.95
C ALA A 146 0.57 -7.20 3.64
N ILE A 147 -0.04 -8.39 3.57
CA ILE A 147 -0.68 -8.93 2.36
C ILE A 147 -1.99 -8.22 1.97
N GLY A 148 -2.56 -7.42 2.87
CA GLY A 148 -3.83 -6.73 2.65
C GLY A 148 -5.02 -7.66 2.46
N ALA A 149 -6.09 -7.13 1.85
CA ALA A 149 -7.34 -7.84 1.57
C ALA A 149 -7.58 -7.95 0.05
N GLY A 150 -6.74 -8.74 -0.62
CA GLY A 150 -6.76 -8.87 -2.09
C GLY A 150 -7.87 -9.77 -2.67
N GLY A 151 -8.56 -10.55 -1.83
CA GLY A 151 -9.61 -11.46 -2.27
C GLY A 151 -10.94 -10.73 -2.53
N PRO A 152 -11.59 -10.92 -3.70
CA PRO A 152 -12.91 -10.37 -3.95
C PRO A 152 -13.97 -11.09 -3.10
N ILE A 153 -14.99 -10.36 -2.66
CA ILE A 153 -16.20 -10.91 -2.07
C ILE A 153 -17.25 -11.01 -3.18
N PHE A 154 -17.74 -12.22 -3.44
CA PHE A 154 -18.80 -12.44 -4.42
C PHE A 154 -20.16 -12.51 -3.74
N LEU A 155 -21.17 -11.94 -4.38
CA LEU A 155 -22.57 -12.09 -3.99
C LEU A 155 -23.12 -13.38 -4.57
N ASP A 156 -23.90 -14.11 -3.78
CA ASP A 156 -24.58 -15.34 -4.23
C ASP A 156 -25.88 -15.00 -4.98
N ILE A 157 -25.72 -14.47 -6.20
CA ILE A 157 -26.83 -14.07 -7.07
C ILE A 157 -26.77 -14.82 -8.40
N PRO A 158 -27.92 -15.18 -9.00
CA PRO A 158 -27.96 -15.75 -10.34
C PRO A 158 -27.30 -14.82 -11.36
N GLY A 159 -26.45 -15.38 -12.22
CA GLY A 159 -25.78 -14.63 -13.29
C GLY A 159 -24.46 -13.97 -12.91
N LYS A 160 -23.96 -14.15 -11.68
CA LYS A 160 -22.66 -13.61 -11.23
C LYS A 160 -21.44 -14.10 -12.05
N ASP A 161 -21.57 -15.26 -12.69
CA ASP A 161 -20.49 -15.90 -13.48
C ASP A 161 -20.72 -15.75 -15.00
N LEU A 162 -21.64 -14.87 -15.43
CA LEU A 162 -21.86 -14.60 -16.85
C LEU A 162 -20.67 -13.85 -17.47
N ASN A 163 -20.43 -14.09 -18.75
CA ASN A 163 -19.41 -13.38 -19.51
C ASN A 163 -19.66 -11.86 -19.46
N GLY A 164 -18.62 -11.10 -19.11
CA GLY A 164 -18.71 -9.63 -18.95
C GLY A 164 -19.02 -9.17 -17.52
N VAL A 165 -19.29 -10.09 -16.59
CA VAL A 165 -19.34 -9.77 -15.16
C VAL A 165 -17.93 -9.86 -14.59
N TYR A 166 -17.43 -8.76 -14.06
CA TYR A 166 -16.11 -8.66 -13.45
C TYR A 166 -16.23 -8.33 -11.96
N SER A 167 -15.34 -8.90 -11.15
CA SER A 167 -15.10 -8.33 -9.82
C SER A 167 -14.41 -6.97 -9.93
N ALA A 168 -14.59 -6.10 -8.95
CA ALA A 168 -13.89 -4.80 -8.93
C ALA A 168 -12.36 -4.98 -9.00
N ASN A 169 -11.82 -5.96 -8.26
CA ASN A 169 -10.38 -6.25 -8.28
C ASN A 169 -9.90 -6.68 -9.66
N GLU A 170 -10.65 -7.56 -10.34
CA GLU A 170 -10.30 -8.00 -11.68
C GLU A 170 -10.33 -6.83 -12.68
N TYR A 171 -11.42 -6.07 -12.68
CA TYR A 171 -11.59 -4.95 -13.61
C TYR A 171 -10.50 -3.89 -13.42
N LEU A 172 -10.26 -3.46 -12.18
CA LEU A 172 -9.24 -2.46 -11.87
C LEU A 172 -7.84 -2.97 -12.19
N THR A 173 -7.53 -4.24 -11.89
CA THR A 173 -6.22 -4.82 -12.25
C THR A 173 -6.02 -4.84 -13.77
N ARG A 174 -7.04 -5.22 -14.56
CA ARG A 174 -6.96 -5.17 -16.02
C ARG A 174 -6.69 -3.75 -16.53
N ILE A 175 -7.41 -2.76 -16.01
CA ILE A 175 -7.28 -1.37 -16.46
C ILE A 175 -5.95 -0.73 -16.02
N ASN A 176 -5.59 -0.88 -14.75
CA ASN A 176 -4.50 -0.15 -14.11
C ASN A 176 -3.15 -0.82 -14.27
N LEU A 177 -3.11 -2.15 -14.15
CA LEU A 177 -1.86 -2.92 -14.17
C LEU A 177 -1.58 -3.48 -15.57
N MET A 178 -2.60 -3.98 -16.26
CA MET A 178 -2.47 -4.56 -17.60
C MET A 178 -2.74 -3.56 -18.74
N GLU A 179 -3.08 -2.31 -18.41
CA GLU A 179 -3.36 -1.24 -19.37
C GLU A 179 -4.42 -1.58 -20.42
N ALA A 180 -5.44 -2.34 -20.03
CA ALA A 180 -6.44 -2.90 -20.97
C ALA A 180 -7.25 -1.84 -21.76
N HIS A 181 -7.28 -0.60 -21.28
CA HIS A 181 -7.88 0.54 -21.98
C HIS A 181 -7.16 0.89 -23.30
N GLN A 182 -5.96 0.35 -23.54
CA GLN A 182 -5.18 0.56 -24.76
C GLN A 182 -5.33 -0.58 -25.78
N PHE A 183 -6.22 -1.54 -25.56
CA PHE A 183 -6.50 -2.60 -26.53
C PHE A 183 -6.85 -2.00 -27.92
N PRO A 184 -6.26 -2.47 -29.04
CA PRO A 184 -5.45 -3.68 -29.19
C PRO A 184 -3.92 -3.46 -29.07
N ARG A 185 -3.42 -2.30 -28.63
CA ARG A 185 -1.97 -2.09 -28.42
C ARG A 185 -1.42 -2.93 -27.27
N LYS A 186 -2.27 -3.23 -26.29
CA LYS A 186 -2.01 -4.17 -25.19
C LYS A 186 -2.94 -5.36 -25.36
N ASP A 187 -2.47 -6.55 -24.99
CA ASP A 187 -3.17 -7.80 -25.27
C ASP A 187 -4.40 -8.04 -24.38
N THR A 188 -4.57 -7.29 -23.30
CA THR A 188 -5.67 -7.51 -22.34
C THR A 188 -6.94 -6.77 -22.79
N PRO A 189 -8.02 -7.47 -23.15
CA PRO A 189 -9.29 -6.83 -23.47
C PRO A 189 -10.11 -6.54 -22.20
N VAL A 190 -10.99 -5.56 -22.31
CA VAL A 190 -12.10 -5.30 -21.38
C VAL A 190 -13.36 -5.09 -22.22
N ILE A 191 -14.46 -5.73 -21.85
CA ILE A 191 -15.74 -5.57 -22.54
C ILE A 191 -16.21 -4.12 -22.36
N GLN A 192 -16.45 -3.44 -23.48
CA GLN A 192 -17.09 -2.12 -23.51
C GLN A 192 -18.60 -2.33 -23.55
N GLY A 193 -19.30 -1.70 -22.61
CA GLY A 193 -20.77 -1.70 -22.53
C GLY A 193 -21.42 -0.69 -23.46
#